data_AF-W9WD21-F1
#
_entry.id   AF-W9WD21-F1
#
_cell.length_a   1.000
_cell.length_b   1.000
_cell.length_c   1.000
_cell.angle_alpha   90.00
_cell.angle_beta   90.00
_cell.angle_gamma   90.00
#
_symmetry.space_group_name_H-M   'P 1'
#
loop_
_entity.id
_entity.type
_entity.pdbx_description
1 polymer ?
#
loop_
_entity_poly.entity_id
_entity_poly.type
_entity_poly.pdbx_seq_one_letter_code
_entity_poly.pdbx_strand_id
1 'polypeptide(L)'
;MAPFADIYVAEVGPANERLKDKPLTEALNFAIAQEAKIVVMAFGWEKDEKNPQYPAFERSLEKIAKGSLPTLLFAAACNGGVEQRRTYPAIENSVFAIHASDHEGKFRGYNPPPILGQKNYITIGDEVPGYDENSRESGTSFATVVAAAIAASIIEMMRRYGSQDDQWPLEYLQTYDGMSKVFQKMSKPRGDLYDYLDWPDLFSLHNTDEEICEEITRWLKDNKT
;
A
#
# COMPACT_ATOMS: atom_id res chain seq x y z
N MET A 1 -3.87 -13.62 -2.17
CA MET A 1 -3.07 -13.16 -1.00
C MET A 1 -4.03 -12.71 0.10
N ALA A 2 -3.67 -12.80 1.39
CA ALA A 2 -4.53 -12.46 2.55
C ALA A 2 -5.94 -13.10 2.56
N PRO A 3 -6.07 -14.45 2.64
CA PRO A 3 -7.35 -15.16 2.47
C PRO A 3 -8.36 -14.94 3.61
N PHE A 4 -7.94 -14.37 4.74
CA PHE A 4 -8.79 -14.14 5.92
C PHE A 4 -9.20 -12.66 6.08
N ALA A 5 -8.95 -11.82 5.08
CA ALA A 5 -9.34 -10.41 5.13
C ALA A 5 -10.83 -10.25 4.81
N ASP A 6 -11.52 -9.43 5.60
CA ASP A 6 -12.84 -8.92 5.24
C ASP A 6 -12.68 -7.85 4.16
N ILE A 7 -13.30 -8.06 3.00
CA ILE A 7 -13.18 -7.18 1.84
C ILE A 7 -14.45 -6.36 1.67
N TYR A 8 -14.30 -5.05 1.67
CA TYR A 8 -15.34 -4.08 1.36
C TYR A 8 -15.02 -3.42 0.01
N VAL A 9 -16.02 -3.34 -0.87
CA VAL A 9 -15.86 -2.77 -2.22
C VAL A 9 -16.70 -1.50 -2.33
N ALA A 10 -16.07 -0.40 -2.76
CA ALA A 10 -16.73 0.86 -3.06
C ALA A 10 -16.45 1.24 -4.52
N GLU A 11 -17.50 1.30 -5.34
CA GLU A 11 -17.39 1.72 -6.74
C GLU A 11 -17.29 3.26 -6.82
N VAL A 12 -16.23 3.75 -7.45
CA VAL A 12 -15.94 5.21 -7.55
C VAL A 12 -16.18 5.77 -8.96
N GLY A 13 -16.53 4.91 -9.92
CA GLY A 13 -16.81 5.24 -11.30
C GLY A 13 -16.36 4.15 -12.26
N PRO A 14 -16.75 4.25 -13.55
CA PRO A 14 -16.34 3.30 -14.56
C PRO A 14 -14.86 3.49 -14.96
N ALA A 15 -14.18 2.41 -15.30
CA ALA A 15 -12.72 2.38 -15.52
C ALA A 15 -12.19 3.35 -16.59
N ASN A 16 -13.02 3.72 -17.56
CA ASN A 16 -12.62 4.53 -18.72
C ASN A 16 -13.21 5.94 -18.71
N GLU A 17 -13.78 6.38 -17.58
CA GLU A 17 -14.28 7.75 -17.45
C GLU A 17 -13.53 8.50 -16.36
N ARG A 18 -13.60 9.83 -16.47
CA ARG A 18 -13.10 10.71 -15.43
C ARG A 18 -13.89 10.48 -14.13
N LEU A 19 -13.16 10.18 -13.06
CA LEU A 19 -13.70 10.08 -11.72
C LEU A 19 -14.40 11.37 -11.28
N LYS A 20 -15.29 11.26 -10.30
CA LYS A 20 -16.03 12.40 -9.74
C LYS A 20 -15.73 12.51 -8.26
N ASP A 21 -15.67 13.74 -7.76
CA ASP A 21 -15.30 14.04 -6.37
C ASP A 21 -16.22 13.32 -5.37
N LYS A 22 -17.53 13.32 -5.66
CA LYS A 22 -18.55 12.77 -4.75
C LYS A 22 -18.40 11.24 -4.55
N PRO A 23 -18.40 10.37 -5.58
CA PRO A 23 -18.17 8.94 -5.39
C PRO A 23 -16.86 8.61 -4.67
N LEU A 24 -15.78 9.32 -5.01
CA LEU A 24 -14.49 9.18 -4.35
C LEU A 24 -14.58 9.50 -2.84
N THR A 25 -15.23 10.61 -2.51
CA THR A 25 -15.47 11.04 -1.13
C THR A 25 -16.35 10.05 -0.37
N GLU A 26 -17.42 9.56 -0.99
CA GLU A 26 -18.33 8.57 -0.39
C GLU A 26 -17.61 7.24 -0.11
N ALA A 27 -16.71 6.80 -0.99
CA ALA A 27 -15.89 5.61 -0.76
C ALA A 27 -14.99 5.73 0.46
N LEU A 28 -14.33 6.87 0.68
CA LEU A 28 -13.52 7.08 1.89
C LEU A 28 -14.38 7.16 3.16
N ASN A 29 -15.53 7.82 3.10
CA ASN A 29 -16.46 7.86 4.24
C ASN A 29 -17.00 6.46 4.57
N PHE A 30 -17.26 5.65 3.55
CA PHE A 30 -17.63 4.25 3.72
C PHE A 30 -16.52 3.46 4.40
N ALA A 31 -15.26 3.60 3.97
CA ALA A 31 -14.11 2.95 4.61
C ALA A 31 -13.96 3.34 6.10
N ILE A 32 -14.15 4.62 6.43
CA ILE A 32 -14.17 5.10 7.82
C ILE A 32 -15.29 4.44 8.61
N ALA A 33 -16.50 4.36 8.05
CA ALA A 33 -17.65 3.76 8.71
C ALA A 33 -17.49 2.23 8.94
N GLN A 34 -16.72 1.55 8.09
CA GLN A 34 -16.35 0.14 8.28
C GLN A 34 -15.13 -0.06 9.19
N GLU A 35 -14.54 1.02 9.73
CA GLU A 35 -13.30 1.00 10.51
C GLU A 35 -12.15 0.24 9.80
N ALA A 36 -12.10 0.37 8.47
CA ALA A 36 -11.17 -0.37 7.63
C ALA A 36 -9.72 -0.08 8.05
N LYS A 37 -8.92 -1.13 8.23
CA LYS A 37 -7.48 -0.99 8.57
C LYS A 37 -6.61 -0.67 7.37
N ILE A 38 -7.09 -0.98 6.17
CA ILE A 38 -6.38 -0.81 4.91
C ILE A 38 -7.37 -0.26 3.89
N VAL A 39 -6.97 0.79 3.16
CA VAL A 39 -7.68 1.31 1.99
C VAL A 39 -6.78 1.20 0.78
N VAL A 40 -7.30 0.60 -0.29
CA VAL A 40 -6.58 0.41 -1.56
C VAL A 40 -7.19 1.30 -2.62
N MET A 41 -6.39 2.23 -3.14
CA MET A 41 -6.76 3.17 -4.18
C MET A 41 -5.99 2.83 -5.46
N ALA A 42 -6.54 1.90 -6.25
CA ALA A 42 -5.94 1.42 -7.49
C ALA A 42 -6.12 2.39 -8.68
N PHE A 43 -6.12 3.70 -8.40
CA PHE A 43 -6.33 4.80 -9.34
C PHE A 43 -5.47 6.02 -8.96
N GLY A 44 -5.32 6.97 -9.88
CA GLY A 44 -4.67 8.24 -9.59
C GLY A 44 -4.85 9.27 -10.70
N TRP A 45 -4.52 10.52 -10.40
CA TRP A 45 -4.56 11.66 -11.33
C TRP A 45 -3.46 12.67 -11.03
N GLU A 46 -3.14 13.53 -12.00
CA GLU A 46 -2.23 14.65 -11.79
C GLU A 46 -2.90 15.72 -10.91
N LYS A 47 -2.23 16.11 -9.82
CA LYS A 47 -2.73 17.11 -8.87
C LYS A 47 -2.40 18.52 -9.36
N ASP A 48 -3.43 19.35 -9.51
CA ASP A 48 -3.25 20.80 -9.62
C ASP A 48 -3.39 21.42 -8.22
N GLU A 49 -2.27 21.88 -7.64
CA GLU A 49 -2.25 22.51 -6.31
C GLU A 49 -3.07 23.81 -6.25
N LYS A 50 -3.25 24.51 -7.38
CA LYS A 50 -4.00 25.77 -7.45
C LYS A 50 -5.49 25.53 -7.59
N ASN A 51 -5.87 24.48 -8.32
CA ASN A 51 -7.28 24.13 -8.56
C ASN A 51 -7.50 22.63 -8.32
N PRO A 52 -7.67 22.21 -7.04
CA PRO A 52 -7.90 20.82 -6.70
C PRO A 52 -9.08 20.24 -7.47
N GLN A 53 -8.84 19.11 -8.14
CA GLN A 53 -9.85 18.46 -8.99
C GLN A 53 -10.97 17.82 -8.15
N TYR A 54 -10.63 17.31 -6.97
CA TYR A 54 -11.53 16.58 -6.06
C TYR A 54 -11.35 17.04 -4.59
N PRO A 55 -11.65 18.32 -4.28
CA PRO A 55 -11.35 18.90 -2.98
C PRO A 55 -12.06 18.21 -1.80
N ALA A 56 -13.22 17.57 -2.01
CA ALA A 56 -13.89 16.84 -0.93
C ALA A 56 -13.20 15.50 -0.65
N PHE A 57 -12.70 14.82 -1.68
CA PHE A 57 -11.88 13.63 -1.54
C PHE A 57 -10.59 13.95 -0.79
N GLU A 58 -9.88 15.03 -1.16
CA GLU A 58 -8.62 15.39 -0.50
C GLU A 58 -8.81 15.62 1.01
N ARG A 59 -9.86 16.36 1.39
CA ARG A 59 -10.21 16.56 2.81
C ARG A 59 -10.55 15.24 3.52
N SER A 60 -11.22 14.32 2.83
CA SER A 60 -11.58 13.02 3.41
C SER A 60 -10.36 12.12 3.55
N LEU A 61 -9.42 12.18 2.61
CA LEU A 61 -8.13 11.48 2.67
C LEU A 61 -7.30 11.99 3.85
N GLU A 62 -7.23 13.30 4.05
CA GLU A 62 -6.57 13.88 5.22
C GLU A 62 -7.24 13.45 6.53
N LYS A 63 -8.58 13.41 6.56
CA LYS A 63 -9.34 13.01 7.75
C LYS A 63 -9.07 11.56 8.14
N ILE A 64 -9.04 10.64 7.18
CA ILE A 64 -8.73 9.22 7.45
C ILE A 64 -7.26 9.05 7.85
N ALA A 65 -6.33 9.76 7.20
CA ALA A 65 -4.91 9.71 7.52
C ALA A 65 -4.58 10.25 8.93
N LYS A 66 -5.29 11.30 9.37
CA LYS A 66 -5.12 11.92 10.70
C LYS A 66 -6.13 11.40 11.73
N GLY A 67 -6.92 10.38 11.38
CA GLY A 67 -7.96 9.84 12.23
C GLY A 67 -7.40 9.14 13.46
N SER A 68 -8.23 8.99 14.50
CA SER A 68 -7.87 8.24 15.71
C SER A 68 -7.77 6.73 15.49
N LEU A 69 -8.37 6.22 14.40
CA LEU A 69 -8.29 4.84 13.96
C LEU A 69 -7.16 4.72 12.92
N PRO A 70 -6.04 4.05 13.24
CA PRO A 70 -4.96 3.85 12.29
C PRO A 70 -5.47 3.11 11.05
N THR A 71 -5.26 3.73 9.88
CA THR A 71 -5.64 3.20 8.59
C THR A 71 -4.46 3.33 7.63
N LEU A 72 -4.03 2.22 7.05
CA LEU A 72 -2.99 2.20 6.03
C LEU A 72 -3.61 2.53 4.66
N LEU A 73 -3.05 3.52 3.98
CA LEU A 73 -3.54 4.00 2.69
C LEU A 73 -2.55 3.57 1.61
N PHE A 74 -3.00 2.83 0.61
CA PHE A 74 -2.17 2.40 -0.52
C PHE A 74 -2.71 2.97 -1.82
N ALA A 75 -1.82 3.46 -2.68
CA ALA A 75 -2.22 3.96 -3.99
C ALA A 75 -1.25 3.56 -5.11
N ALA A 76 -1.82 3.37 -6.29
CA ALA A 76 -1.08 3.12 -7.51
C ALA A 76 -0.23 4.34 -7.88
N ALA A 77 1.08 4.16 -8.11
CA ALA A 77 1.98 5.27 -8.36
C ALA A 77 1.63 6.03 -9.66
N CYS A 78 1.63 5.32 -10.80
CA CYS A 78 1.16 5.74 -12.12
C CYS A 78 1.54 4.64 -13.15
N ASN A 79 0.88 4.61 -14.32
CA ASN A 79 1.27 3.76 -15.47
C ASN A 79 1.76 4.58 -16.69
N GLY A 80 2.05 5.87 -16.53
CA GLY A 80 2.40 6.78 -17.62
C GLY A 80 3.88 6.80 -18.02
N GLY A 81 4.71 5.94 -17.43
CA GLY A 81 6.15 5.88 -17.70
C GLY A 81 6.89 7.16 -17.30
N VAL A 82 8.06 7.36 -17.89
CA VAL A 82 8.94 8.51 -17.60
C VAL A 82 8.32 9.89 -17.85
N GLU A 83 7.29 9.95 -18.70
CA GLU A 83 6.59 11.18 -19.06
C GLU A 83 5.60 11.63 -17.98
N GLN A 84 5.19 10.73 -17.09
CA GLN A 84 4.27 11.04 -16.00
C GLN A 84 4.97 10.89 -14.64
N ARG A 85 4.60 11.79 -13.73
CA ARG A 85 5.05 11.73 -12.34
C ARG A 85 4.14 10.80 -11.55
N ARG A 86 4.58 10.47 -10.33
CA ARG A 86 3.71 9.87 -9.33
C ARG A 86 2.46 10.72 -9.17
N THR A 87 1.31 10.10 -9.29
CA THR A 87 0.00 10.76 -9.27
C THR A 87 -0.54 10.88 -7.84
N TYR A 88 -1.54 11.72 -7.65
CA TYR A 88 -2.32 11.75 -6.42
C TYR A 88 -3.38 10.63 -6.47
N PRO A 89 -3.64 9.90 -5.36
CA PRO A 89 -3.18 10.15 -4.00
C PRO A 89 -1.81 9.58 -3.63
N ALA A 90 -1.13 8.84 -4.51
CA ALA A 90 0.16 8.22 -4.20
C ALA A 90 1.29 9.22 -3.85
N ILE A 91 1.20 10.48 -4.27
CA ILE A 91 2.16 11.52 -3.92
C ILE A 91 2.07 11.99 -2.46
N GLU A 92 0.99 11.67 -1.74
CA GLU A 92 0.79 12.08 -0.36
C GLU A 92 1.68 11.29 0.62
N ASN A 93 2.32 11.98 1.56
CA ASN A 93 3.28 11.37 2.50
C ASN A 93 2.67 10.32 3.45
N SER A 94 1.34 10.32 3.60
CA SER A 94 0.61 9.35 4.42
C SER A 94 0.08 8.15 3.62
N VAL A 95 0.41 8.10 2.32
CA VAL A 95 -0.04 7.07 1.38
C VAL A 95 1.17 6.31 0.86
N PHE A 96 1.11 4.97 0.94
CA PHE A 96 2.09 4.10 0.33
C PHE A 96 1.93 4.13 -1.19
N ALA A 97 2.90 4.76 -1.86
CA ALA A 97 3.01 4.76 -3.31
C ALA A 97 3.59 3.45 -3.83
N ILE A 98 2.80 2.69 -4.58
CA ILE A 98 3.21 1.37 -5.05
C ILE A 98 3.47 1.38 -6.56
N HIS A 99 4.69 0.97 -6.91
CA HIS A 99 5.15 0.75 -8.27
C HIS A 99 5.08 -0.76 -8.59
N ALA A 100 5.11 -1.11 -9.88
CA ALA A 100 5.01 -2.48 -10.33
C ALA A 100 6.34 -3.01 -10.89
N SER A 101 6.70 -4.23 -10.49
CA SER A 101 7.73 -5.02 -11.13
C SER A 101 7.14 -6.24 -11.84
N ASP A 102 7.97 -6.89 -12.65
CA ASP A 102 7.74 -8.28 -13.02
C ASP A 102 8.11 -9.26 -11.89
N HIS A 103 7.93 -10.55 -12.17
CA HIS A 103 8.27 -11.67 -11.27
C HIS A 103 9.75 -11.76 -10.89
N GLU A 104 10.67 -11.13 -11.63
CA GLU A 104 12.10 -11.05 -11.27
C GLU A 104 12.40 -9.84 -10.38
N GLY A 105 11.38 -9.03 -10.05
CA GLY A 105 11.53 -7.79 -9.32
C GLY A 105 12.10 -6.65 -10.18
N LYS A 106 12.06 -6.76 -11.51
CA LYS A 106 12.58 -5.75 -12.42
C LYS A 106 11.53 -4.68 -12.72
N PHE A 107 11.98 -3.43 -12.71
CA PHE A 107 11.19 -2.26 -13.10
C PHE A 107 10.70 -2.37 -14.55
N ARG A 108 9.44 -2.03 -14.78
CA ARG A 108 8.83 -1.91 -16.11
C ARG A 108 8.68 -0.44 -16.50
N GLY A 109 8.86 -0.14 -17.79
CA GLY A 109 8.94 1.23 -18.33
C GLY A 109 7.67 2.08 -18.20
N TYR A 110 6.57 1.53 -17.71
CA TYR A 110 5.31 2.25 -17.45
C TYR A 110 5.24 2.86 -16.05
N ASN A 111 6.14 2.52 -15.13
CA ASN A 111 6.18 3.21 -13.84
C ASN A 111 6.70 4.64 -14.00
N PRO A 112 6.21 5.59 -13.18
CA PRO A 112 6.77 6.94 -13.14
C PRO A 112 8.21 6.92 -12.62
N PRO A 113 9.02 7.98 -12.83
CA PRO A 113 10.33 8.09 -12.19
C PRO A 113 10.22 8.08 -10.65
N PRO A 114 11.16 7.45 -9.93
CA PRO A 114 11.18 7.45 -8.48
C PRO A 114 11.46 8.85 -7.94
N ILE A 115 10.93 9.16 -6.76
CA ILE A 115 11.14 10.46 -6.10
C ILE A 115 12.26 10.32 -5.07
N LEU A 116 13.32 11.10 -5.25
CA LEU A 116 14.46 11.13 -4.33
C LEU A 116 14.01 11.56 -2.92
N GLY A 117 14.45 10.85 -1.90
CA GLY A 117 14.12 11.14 -0.50
C GLY A 117 12.73 10.68 -0.06
N GLN A 118 11.92 10.12 -0.97
CA GLN A 118 10.69 9.43 -0.61
C GLN A 118 10.86 7.92 -0.71
N LYS A 119 9.95 7.18 -0.06
CA LYS A 119 9.84 5.73 -0.25
C LYS A 119 9.28 5.46 -1.64
N ASN A 120 9.90 4.51 -2.36
CA ASN A 120 9.47 4.09 -3.69
C ASN A 120 9.27 2.57 -3.67
N TYR A 121 8.24 2.11 -2.95
CA TYR A 121 7.97 0.69 -2.85
C TYR A 121 7.56 0.12 -4.21
N ILE A 122 8.09 -1.04 -4.53
CA ILE A 122 7.79 -1.79 -5.75
C ILE A 122 7.48 -3.25 -5.40
N THR A 123 6.50 -3.85 -6.07
CA THR A 123 6.19 -5.28 -5.93
C THR A 123 5.58 -5.81 -7.22
N ILE A 124 5.30 -7.11 -7.28
CA ILE A 124 4.79 -7.76 -8.48
C ILE A 124 3.47 -7.11 -8.91
N GLY A 125 3.45 -6.59 -10.13
CA GLY A 125 2.26 -6.04 -10.78
C GLY A 125 2.22 -6.30 -12.28
N ASP A 126 3.14 -7.10 -12.82
CA ASP A 126 3.17 -7.51 -14.23
C ASP A 126 2.71 -8.97 -14.35
N GLU A 127 1.91 -9.28 -15.37
CA GLU A 127 1.41 -10.63 -15.65
C GLU A 127 0.73 -11.27 -14.42
N VAL A 128 0.00 -10.46 -13.66
CA VAL A 128 -0.74 -10.93 -12.49
C VAL A 128 -1.97 -11.71 -12.98
N PRO A 129 -2.21 -12.94 -12.51
CA PRO A 129 -3.42 -13.69 -12.85
C PRO A 129 -4.67 -12.88 -12.48
N GLY A 130 -5.54 -12.65 -13.45
CA GLY A 130 -6.83 -12.01 -13.24
C GLY A 130 -7.88 -13.00 -12.71
N TYR A 131 -9.14 -12.54 -12.69
CA TYR A 131 -10.28 -13.37 -12.29
C TYR A 131 -10.54 -14.52 -13.28
N ASP A 132 -10.32 -14.28 -14.57
CA ASP A 132 -10.32 -15.34 -15.58
C ASP A 132 -8.95 -16.02 -15.59
N GLU A 133 -8.91 -17.35 -15.53
CA GLU A 133 -7.68 -18.16 -15.38
C GLU A 133 -6.65 -17.85 -16.49
N ASN A 134 -7.13 -17.45 -17.67
CA ASN A 134 -6.31 -17.12 -18.83
C ASN A 134 -5.97 -15.62 -18.94
N SER A 135 -6.57 -14.77 -18.11
CA SER A 135 -6.27 -13.35 -18.10
C SER A 135 -5.00 -13.08 -17.31
N ARG A 136 -4.15 -12.23 -17.88
CA ARG A 136 -2.95 -11.69 -17.24
C ARG A 136 -3.03 -10.19 -17.40
N GLU A 137 -2.95 -9.50 -16.27
CA GLU A 137 -3.10 -8.06 -16.21
C GLU A 137 -1.86 -7.44 -15.60
N SER A 138 -1.53 -6.24 -16.09
CA SER A 138 -0.32 -5.53 -15.69
C SER A 138 -0.62 -4.09 -15.31
N GLY A 139 0.03 -3.62 -14.24
CA GLY A 139 -0.02 -2.23 -13.84
C GLY A 139 0.23 -2.00 -12.35
N THR A 140 0.53 -0.76 -12.00
CA THR A 140 0.69 -0.32 -10.60
C THR A 140 -0.54 -0.57 -9.73
N SER A 141 -1.74 -0.58 -10.32
CA SER A 141 -2.98 -1.00 -9.69
C SER A 141 -2.90 -2.40 -9.06
N PHE A 142 -2.35 -3.39 -9.79
CA PHE A 142 -2.20 -4.76 -9.29
C PHE A 142 -1.12 -4.85 -8.21
N ALA A 143 0.01 -4.17 -8.41
CA ALA A 143 1.06 -4.09 -7.39
C ALA A 143 0.54 -3.48 -6.09
N THR A 144 -0.34 -2.48 -6.17
CA THR A 144 -0.95 -1.84 -4.99
C THR A 144 -1.79 -2.82 -4.18
N VAL A 145 -2.58 -3.67 -4.86
CA VAL A 145 -3.35 -4.74 -4.21
C VAL A 145 -2.41 -5.77 -3.56
N VAL A 146 -1.33 -6.16 -4.24
CA VAL A 146 -0.32 -7.09 -3.71
C VAL A 146 0.34 -6.53 -2.44
N ALA A 147 0.78 -5.26 -2.46
CA ALA A 147 1.38 -4.60 -1.29
C ALA A 147 0.40 -4.48 -0.11
N ALA A 148 -0.85 -4.14 -0.39
CA ALA A 148 -1.90 -4.11 0.62
C ALA A 148 -2.17 -5.49 1.23
N ALA A 149 -2.15 -6.55 0.42
CA ALA A 149 -2.32 -7.92 0.89
C ALA A 149 -1.12 -8.42 1.72
N ILE A 150 0.10 -7.98 1.39
CA ILE A 150 1.29 -8.16 2.22
C ILE A 150 1.05 -7.53 3.60
N ALA A 151 0.70 -6.25 3.65
CA ALA A 151 0.42 -5.55 4.91
C ALA A 151 -0.69 -6.22 5.73
N ALA A 152 -1.78 -6.63 5.09
CA ALA A 152 -2.88 -7.35 5.73
C ALA A 152 -2.41 -8.66 6.37
N SER A 153 -1.54 -9.40 5.67
CA SER A 153 -0.99 -10.67 6.17
C SER A 153 -0.09 -10.47 7.37
N ILE A 154 0.74 -9.40 7.39
CA ILE A 154 1.58 -9.06 8.56
C ILE A 154 0.70 -8.72 9.76
N ILE A 155 -0.32 -7.88 9.57
CA ILE A 155 -1.24 -7.48 10.65
C ILE A 155 -1.94 -8.71 11.24
N GLU A 156 -2.43 -9.61 10.38
CA GLU A 156 -3.12 -10.81 10.84
C GLU A 156 -2.17 -11.77 11.56
N MET A 157 -0.94 -11.94 11.07
CA MET A 157 0.09 -12.74 11.73
C MET A 157 0.43 -12.16 13.11
N MET A 158 0.69 -10.86 13.20
CA MET A 158 0.94 -10.17 14.48
C MET A 158 -0.24 -10.26 15.44
N ARG A 159 -1.48 -10.24 14.93
CA ARG A 159 -2.68 -10.43 15.77
C ARG A 159 -2.75 -11.84 16.36
N ARG A 160 -2.40 -12.86 15.58
CA ARG A 160 -2.52 -14.27 15.98
C ARG A 160 -1.36 -14.76 16.85
N TYR A 161 -0.14 -14.39 16.47
CA TYR A 161 1.09 -14.95 17.01
C TYR A 161 1.95 -13.93 17.76
N GLY A 162 1.59 -12.64 17.70
CA GLY A 162 2.23 -11.60 18.49
C GLY A 162 1.96 -11.73 19.99
N SER A 163 2.73 -10.97 20.78
CA SER A 163 2.57 -10.91 22.23
C SER A 163 1.17 -10.47 22.61
N GLN A 164 0.50 -11.25 23.47
CA GLN A 164 -0.81 -10.88 24.00
C GLN A 164 -0.69 -9.86 25.14
N ASP A 165 0.44 -9.85 25.86
CA ASP A 165 0.72 -8.93 26.96
C ASP A 165 1.18 -7.54 26.48
N ASP A 166 1.78 -7.45 25.28
CA ASP A 166 2.27 -6.22 24.69
C ASP A 166 1.62 -5.96 23.33
N GLN A 167 0.55 -5.15 23.33
CA GLN A 167 -0.20 -4.78 22.12
C GLN A 167 0.47 -3.67 21.31
N TRP A 168 1.47 -2.98 21.88
CA TRP A 168 2.10 -1.83 21.23
C TRP A 168 2.64 -2.14 19.82
N PRO A 169 3.31 -3.28 19.55
CA PRO A 169 3.80 -3.60 18.21
C PRO A 169 2.66 -3.72 17.18
N LEU A 170 1.53 -4.33 17.54
CA LEU A 170 0.38 -4.49 16.66
C LEU A 170 -0.28 -3.13 16.37
N GLU A 171 -0.52 -2.33 17.41
CA GLU A 171 -1.11 -1.00 17.27
C GLU A 171 -0.23 -0.07 16.41
N TYR A 172 1.08 -0.10 16.65
CA TYR A 172 2.03 0.72 15.92
C TYR A 172 2.19 0.25 14.47
N LEU A 173 2.21 -1.06 14.22
CA LEU A 173 2.24 -1.64 12.88
C LEU A 173 1.08 -1.17 11.99
N GLN A 174 -0.10 -0.91 12.57
CA GLN A 174 -1.26 -0.43 11.83
C GLN A 174 -1.16 1.06 11.43
N THR A 175 -0.13 1.76 11.89
CA THR A 175 0.16 3.15 11.47
C THR A 175 1.05 3.17 10.24
N TYR A 176 1.00 4.26 9.47
CA TYR A 176 1.90 4.47 8.33
C TYR A 176 3.38 4.32 8.73
N ASP A 177 3.80 4.92 9.84
CA ASP A 177 5.21 4.86 10.27
C ASP A 177 5.65 3.44 10.67
N GLY A 178 4.82 2.73 11.44
CA GLY A 178 5.13 1.35 11.83
C GLY A 178 5.18 0.39 10.64
N MET A 179 4.19 0.44 9.74
CA MET A 179 4.22 -0.39 8.52
C MET A 179 5.37 0.00 7.59
N SER A 180 5.69 1.30 7.46
CA SER A 180 6.83 1.78 6.66
C SER A 180 8.16 1.20 7.16
N LYS A 181 8.34 1.09 8.48
CA LYS A 181 9.52 0.46 9.09
C LYS A 181 9.61 -1.03 8.79
N VAL A 182 8.50 -1.75 8.83
CA VAL A 182 8.48 -3.18 8.46
C VAL A 182 8.73 -3.36 6.97
N PHE A 183 8.08 -2.57 6.12
CA PHE A 183 8.30 -2.57 4.68
C PHE A 183 9.75 -2.26 4.34
N GLN A 184 10.38 -1.30 5.02
CA GLN A 184 11.80 -1.01 4.85
C GLN A 184 12.68 -2.21 5.24
N LYS A 185 12.38 -2.90 6.35
CA LYS A 185 13.14 -4.08 6.80
C LYS A 185 13.09 -5.22 5.78
N MET A 186 11.92 -5.46 5.19
CA MET A 186 11.74 -6.53 4.19
C MET A 186 12.08 -6.11 2.76
N SER A 187 12.41 -4.83 2.55
CA SER A 187 12.69 -4.34 1.21
C SER A 187 14.12 -4.62 0.78
N LYS A 188 14.31 -4.95 -0.50
CA LYS A 188 15.63 -5.04 -1.14
C LYS A 188 15.78 -3.93 -2.19
N PRO A 189 16.92 -3.23 -2.24
CA PRO A 189 17.17 -2.25 -3.29
C PRO A 189 17.04 -2.88 -4.69
N ARG A 190 16.29 -2.21 -5.57
CA ARG A 190 16.17 -2.54 -7.00
C ARG A 190 16.40 -1.31 -7.86
N GLY A 191 17.41 -1.39 -8.72
CA GLY A 191 17.90 -0.19 -9.42
C GLY A 191 18.41 0.86 -8.44
N ASP A 192 18.35 2.13 -8.82
CA ASP A 192 18.97 3.19 -8.03
C ASP A 192 18.10 3.70 -6.87
N LEU A 193 16.76 3.59 -6.99
CA LEU A 193 15.84 4.29 -6.09
C LEU A 193 14.54 3.53 -5.76
N TYR A 194 14.39 2.25 -6.14
CA TYR A 194 13.21 1.44 -5.78
C TYR A 194 13.49 0.44 -4.65
N ASP A 195 12.48 0.24 -3.80
CA ASP A 195 12.52 -0.65 -2.65
C ASP A 195 11.57 -1.84 -2.90
N TYR A 196 12.10 -2.98 -3.35
CA TYR A 196 11.28 -4.15 -3.68
C TYR A 196 10.82 -4.87 -2.42
N LEU A 197 9.51 -5.02 -2.25
CA LEU A 197 8.89 -5.71 -1.11
C LEU A 197 9.10 -7.22 -1.25
N ASP A 198 10.17 -7.74 -0.65
CA ASP A 198 10.53 -9.16 -0.70
C ASP A 198 9.85 -9.91 0.44
N TRP A 199 8.57 -10.25 0.23
CA TRP A 199 7.77 -11.01 1.20
C TRP A 199 8.46 -12.31 1.66
N PRO A 200 8.95 -13.18 0.77
CA PRO A 200 9.66 -14.39 1.17
C PRO A 200 10.87 -14.16 2.08
N ASP A 201 11.62 -13.06 1.92
CA ASP A 201 12.83 -12.80 2.70
C ASP A 201 12.54 -12.72 4.20
N LEU A 202 11.48 -12.00 4.57
CA LEU A 202 11.04 -11.85 5.96
C LEU A 202 10.69 -13.20 6.61
N PHE A 203 10.13 -14.14 5.85
CA PHE A 203 9.77 -15.48 6.33
C PHE A 203 10.95 -16.46 6.27
N SER A 204 11.84 -16.30 5.30
CA SER A 204 12.95 -17.23 5.07
C SER A 204 14.01 -17.22 6.18
N LEU A 205 14.01 -16.20 7.02
CA LEU A 205 14.92 -16.06 8.17
C LEU A 205 14.47 -16.87 9.40
N HIS A 206 13.22 -17.35 9.43
CA HIS A 206 12.60 -17.94 10.62
C HIS A 206 11.93 -19.27 10.32
N ASN A 207 11.77 -20.10 11.36
CA ASN A 207 11.14 -21.40 11.25
C ASN A 207 9.66 -21.40 11.68
N THR A 208 9.20 -20.39 12.45
CA THR A 208 7.80 -20.27 12.89
C THR A 208 7.25 -18.84 12.80
N ASP A 209 5.92 -18.69 12.76
CA ASP A 209 5.25 -17.39 12.73
C ASP A 209 5.54 -16.56 13.99
N GLU A 210 5.70 -17.20 15.16
CA GLU A 210 6.07 -16.54 16.42
C GLU A 210 7.46 -15.90 16.36
N GLU A 211 8.46 -16.60 15.79
CA GLU A 211 9.81 -16.06 15.62
C GLU A 211 9.81 -14.81 14.72
N ILE A 212 8.99 -14.81 13.66
CA ILE A 212 8.78 -13.65 12.78
C ILE A 212 8.14 -12.50 13.57
N CYS A 213 7.10 -12.77 14.35
CA CYS A 213 6.45 -11.77 15.19
C CYS A 213 7.40 -11.16 16.22
N GLU A 214 8.27 -11.95 16.84
CA GLU A 214 9.32 -11.48 17.74
C GLU A 214 10.33 -10.59 17.04
N GLU A 215 10.74 -10.95 15.81
CA GLU A 215 11.67 -10.15 15.02
C GLU A 215 11.06 -8.80 14.61
N ILE A 216 9.81 -8.80 14.13
CA ILE A 216 9.07 -7.57 13.81
C ILE A 216 8.95 -6.70 15.07
N THR A 217 8.58 -7.30 16.21
CA THR A 217 8.47 -6.59 17.48
C THR A 217 9.79 -5.94 17.88
N ARG A 218 10.88 -6.69 17.84
CA ARG A 218 12.24 -6.19 18.15
C ARG A 218 12.61 -5.05 17.22
N TRP A 219 12.45 -5.23 15.91
CA TRP A 219 12.74 -4.21 14.91
C TRP A 219 11.97 -2.92 15.13
N LEU A 220 10.65 -3.01 15.40
CA LEU A 220 9.81 -1.85 15.66
C LEU A 220 10.26 -1.11 16.92
N LYS A 221 10.62 -1.83 17.99
CA LYS A 221 11.11 -1.23 19.25
C LYS A 221 12.45 -0.52 19.05
N ASP A 222 13.37 -1.15 18.33
CA ASP A 222 14.72 -0.62 18.09
C ASP A 222 14.72 0.62 17.17
N ASN A 223 13.68 0.76 16.33
CA ASN A 223 13.56 1.84 15.36
C ASN A 223 12.41 2.81 15.71
N LYS A 224 12.00 2.90 16.98
CA LYS A 224 10.98 3.87 17.43
C LYS A 224 11.57 5.28 17.51
N THR A 225 11.63 5.98 16.38
CA THR A 225 11.94 7.40 16.27
C THR A 225 10.70 8.27 16.41
#